data_AF-A0A8T1FXP7-F1
#
_entry.id   AF-A0A8T1FXP7-F1
#
_cell.length_a   1.000
_cell.length_b   1.000
_cell.length_c   1.000
_cell.angle_alpha   90.00
_cell.angle_beta   90.00
_cell.angle_gamma   90.00
#
_symmetry.space_group_name_H-M   'P 1'
#
loop_
_entity.id
_entity.type
_entity.pdbx_description
1 polymer ?
#
loop_
_entity_poly.entity_id
_entity_poly.type
_entity_poly.pdbx_seq_one_letter_code
_entity_poly.pdbx_strand_id
1 'polypeptide(L)' 'MKGQEHKENFPNVSAIVTFIKNKRRAEALTTRDIMKYMRQIEPDWVINYVADKKSGLLTLQCMCECLANR' A
#
# COMPACT_ATOMS: atom_id res chain seq x y z
N MET A 1 -1.90 -18.80 14.83
CA MET A 1 -0.85 -18.09 14.07
C MET A 1 -1.05 -16.60 14.27
N LYS A 2 -0.20 -15.96 15.08
CA LYS A 2 -0.27 -14.52 15.32
C LYS A 2 0.29 -13.87 14.06
N GLY A 3 -0.57 -13.25 13.25
CA GLY A 3 -0.15 -12.61 12.00
C GLY A 3 0.99 -11.64 12.32
N GLN A 4 2.18 -11.90 11.78
CA GLN A 4 3.23 -10.91 11.76
C GLN A 4 2.65 -9.72 10.99
N GLU A 5 2.32 -8.65 11.70
CA GLU A 5 2.05 -7.37 11.07
C GLU A 5 3.31 -7.02 10.27
N HIS A 6 3.23 -7.18 8.96
CA HIS A 6 4.26 -6.72 8.06
C HIS A 6 4.28 -5.19 8.21
N LYS A 7 5.21 -4.69 9.03
CA LYS A 7 5.38 -3.25 9.25
C LYS A 7 5.92 -2.65 7.97
N GLU A 8 5.01 -2.12 7.15
CA GLU A 8 5.37 -1.32 5.99
C GLU A 8 6.05 -0.04 6.46
N ASN A 9 7.30 0.16 6.03
CA ASN A 9 8.03 1.38 6.30
C ASN A 9 7.62 2.44 5.28
N PHE A 10 6.70 3.31 5.69
CA PHE A 10 6.27 4.45 4.88
C PHE A 10 7.28 5.60 4.98
N PRO A 11 7.64 6.23 3.86
CA PRO A 11 8.46 7.44 3.87
C PRO A 11 7.62 8.61 4.40
N ASN A 12 8.28 9.59 4.98
CA ASN A 12 7.68 10.89 5.29
C ASN A 12 6.33 10.81 6.07
N VAL A 13 6.28 9.92 7.07
CA VAL A 13 5.08 9.60 7.88
C VAL A 13 4.40 10.86 8.43
N SER A 14 5.17 11.86 8.84
CA SER A 14 4.65 13.14 9.36
C SER A 14 3.78 13.88 8.32
N ALA A 15 4.24 13.96 7.08
CA ALA A 15 3.51 14.60 5.98
C ALA A 15 2.22 13.85 5.66
N ILE A 16 2.28 12.51 5.61
CA ILE A 16 1.12 11.65 5.36
C ILE A 16 0.07 11.82 6.47
N VAL A 17 0.49 11.75 7.74
CA VAL A 17 -0.42 11.92 8.89
C VAL A 17 -1.07 13.30 8.88
N THR A 18 -0.31 14.35 8.54
CA THR A 18 -0.83 15.72 8.43
C THR A 18 -1.88 15.82 7.31
N PHE A 19 -1.60 15.26 6.13
CA PHE A 19 -2.56 15.19 5.02
C PHE A 19 -3.83 14.45 5.42
N ILE A 20 -3.71 13.27 6.04
CA ILE A 20 -4.85 12.46 6.50
C ILE A 20 -5.72 13.25 7.48
N LYS A 21 -5.11 13.92 8.46
CA LYS A 21 -5.82 14.70 9.47
C LYS A 21 -6.55 15.89 8.86
N ASN A 22 -5.92 16.58 7.91
CA ASN A 22 -6.53 17.74 7.24
C ASN A 22 -7.69 17.30 6.33
N LYS A 23 -7.48 16.24 5.55
CA LYS A 23 -8.49 15.80 4.57
C LYS A 23 -9.68 15.10 5.21
N ARG A 24 -9.49 14.33 6.29
CA ARG A 24 -10.62 13.77 7.09
C ARG A 24 -11.53 14.83 7.70
N ARG A 25 -11.02 16.03 7.98
CA ARG A 25 -11.85 17.15 8.48
C ARG A 25 -12.71 17.79 7.39
N ALA A 26 -12.33 17.63 6.13
CA ALA A 26 -13.03 18.22 4.98
C ALA A 26 -13.97 17.23 4.29
N GLU A 27 -13.53 15.98 4.11
CA GLU A 27 -14.25 14.96 3.34
C GLU A 27 -13.84 13.52 3.73
N ALA A 28 -14.56 12.53 3.21
CA ALA A 28 -14.20 11.13 3.39
C ALA A 28 -12.87 10.82 2.66
N LEU A 29 -11.87 10.39 3.42
CA LEU A 29 -10.56 10.06 2.89
C LEU A 29 -10.53 8.63 2.33
N THR A 30 -10.24 8.47 1.04
CA THR A 30 -10.06 7.16 0.41
C THR A 30 -8.59 6.75 0.33
N THR A 31 -8.32 5.45 0.23
CA THR A 31 -6.95 4.93 -0.03
C THR A 31 -6.37 5.51 -1.34
N ARG A 32 -7.22 5.80 -2.32
CA ARG A 32 -6.81 6.43 -3.59
C ARG A 32 -6.26 7.83 -3.36
N ASP A 33 -6.85 8.61 -2.46
CA ASP A 33 -6.36 9.94 -2.12
C ASP A 33 -5.00 9.92 -1.44
N ILE A 34 -4.81 8.98 -0.50
CA ILE A 34 -3.52 8.77 0.18
C ILE A 34 -2.45 8.37 -0.83
N MET A 35 -2.74 7.42 -1.71
CA MET A 35 -1.83 7.00 -2.78
C MET A 35 -1.50 8.14 -3.75
N LYS A 36 -2.48 8.97 -4.11
CA LYS A 36 -2.27 10.14 -4.96
C LYS A 36 -1.39 11.18 -4.29
N TYR A 37 -1.54 11.39 -2.98
CA TYR A 37 -0.67 12.28 -2.22
C TYR A 37 0.74 11.72 -2.08
N MET A 38 0.88 10.44 -1.73
CA MET A 38 2.19 9.76 -1.66
C MET A 38 2.94 9.83 -2.99
N ARG A 39 2.25 9.68 -4.12
CA ARG A 39 2.88 9.79 -5.45
C ARG A 39 3.45 11.18 -5.72
N GLN A 40 2.90 12.22 -5.12
CA GLN A 40 3.39 13.60 -5.28
C GLN A 40 4.63 13.88 -4.44
N ILE A 41 4.72 13.30 -3.23
CA ILE A 41 5.83 13.55 -2.31
C ILE A 41 6.97 12.51 -2.46
N GLU A 42 6.65 11.27 -2.82
CA GLU A 42 7.56 10.11 -2.83
C GLU A 42 7.23 9.16 -4.00
N PRO A 43 7.41 9.60 -5.26
CA PRO A 43 6.99 8.86 -6.46
C PRO A 43 7.68 7.50 -6.61
N ASP A 44 9.00 7.44 -6.37
CA ASP A 44 9.80 6.21 -6.49
C ASP A 44 9.37 5.17 -5.46
N TRP A 45 9.07 5.60 -4.24
CA TRP A 45 8.56 4.70 -3.21
C TRP A 45 7.23 4.08 -3.62
N VAL A 46 6.29 4.88 -4.16
CA VAL A 46 5.00 4.37 -4.64
C VAL A 46 5.18 3.40 -5.81
N ILE A 47 6.10 3.68 -6.74
CA ILE A 47 6.40 2.78 -7.86
C ILE A 47 6.90 1.43 -7.33
N ASN A 48 7.87 1.44 -6.42
CA ASN A 48 8.43 0.24 -5.81
C ASN A 48 7.39 -0.53 -4.99
N TYR A 49 6.57 0.18 -4.19
CA TYR A 49 5.50 -0.41 -3.42
C TYR A 49 4.48 -1.15 -4.29
N VAL A 50 4.03 -0.52 -5.39
CA VAL A 50 3.06 -1.14 -6.31
C VAL A 50 3.69 -2.32 -7.04
N ALA A 51 4.96 -2.24 -7.43
CA ALA A 51 5.68 -3.34 -8.06
C ALA A 51 5.79 -4.56 -7.15
N ASP A 52 6.16 -4.35 -5.88
CA ASP A 52 6.26 -5.40 -4.86
C ASP A 52 4.90 -6.08 -4.60
N LYS A 53 3.83 -5.30 -4.41
CA LYS A 53 2.49 -5.86 -4.20
C LYS A 53 1.96 -6.64 -5.40
N LYS A 54 2.27 -6.21 -6.63
CA LYS A 54 1.92 -6.97 -7.84
C LYS A 54 2.68 -8.30 -7.89
N SER A 55 3.96 -8.30 -7.56
CA SER A 55 4.77 -9.52 -7.48
C SER A 55 4.21 -10.51 -6.46
N GLY A 56 3.80 -10.02 -5.28
CA GLY A 56 3.17 -10.84 -4.24
C GLY A 56 1.83 -11.44 -4.67
N LEU A 57 0.97 -10.65 -5.35
CA LEU A 57 -0.31 -11.14 -5.89
C LEU A 57 -0.12 -12.22 -6.95
N LEU A 58 0.84 -12.04 -7.86
CA LEU A 58 1.18 -13.03 -8.88
C LEU A 58 1.71 -14.33 -8.23
N THR A 59 2.53 -14.20 -7.19
CA THR A 59 3.05 -15.35 -6.45
C THR A 59 1.92 -16.12 -5.76
N LEU A 60 0.98 -15.44 -5.11
CA LEU A 60 -0.19 -16.07 -4.50
C LEU A 60 -1.09 -16.75 -5.54
N GLN A 61 -1.32 -16.10 -6.69
CA GLN A 61 -2.11 -16.69 -7.77
C GLN A 61 -1.46 -17.98 -8.29
N CYS A 62 -0.15 -17.96 -8.55
CA CYS A 62 0.60 -19.13 -8.98
C CYS A 62 0.51 -20.28 -7.96
N MET A 63 0.62 -19.99 -6.67
CA MET A 63 0.45 -20.98 -5.61
C MET A 63 -0.96 -21.58 -5.59
N CYS A 64 -2.01 -20.75 -5.76
CA CYS A 64 -3.39 -21.23 -5.86
C CYS A 64 -3.61 -22.13 -7.08
N GLU A 65 -3.05 -21.77 -8.24
CA GLU A 65 -3.10 -22.59 -9.45
C GLU A 65 -2.37 -23.92 -9.28
N CYS A 66 -1.22 -23.94 -8.60
CA CYS A 66 -0.49 -25.17 -8.28
C CYS A 66 -1.28 -26.09 -7.33
N LEU A 67 -2.03 -25.53 -6.40
CA LEU A 67 -2.87 -26.28 -5.47
C LEU A 67 -4.17 -26.79 -6.12
N ALA A 68 -4.73 -26.05 -7.08
CA ALA A 68 -5.97 -26.42 -7.76
C ALA A 68 -5.79 -27.50 -8.84
N ASN A 69 -4.58 -27.64 -9.39
CA ASN A 69 -4.25 -28.64 -10.42
C ASN A 69 -3.76 -29.98 -9.82
N ARG A 70 -4.25 -30.37 -8.64
CA ARG A 70 -3.81 -31.56 -7.90
C ARG A 70 -4.89 -32.63 -7.79
#